data_AF-A0A2T3L4F7-F1
#
_entry.id   AF-A0A2T3L4F7-F1
#
_cell.length_a   1.000
_cell.length_b   1.000
_cell.length_c   1.000
_cell.angle_alpha   90.00
_cell.angle_beta   90.00
_cell.angle_gamma   90.00
#
_symmetry.space_group_name_H-M   'P 1'
#
loop_
_entity.id
_entity.type
_entity.pdbx_description
1 polymer ?
#
loop_
_entity_poly.entity_id
_entity_poly.type
_entity_poly.pdbx_seq_one_letter_code
_entity_poly.pdbx_strand_id
1 'polypeptide(L)'
;MNQHFLDGNNFSLIVQGGGQRGIFASGVLDKFLERNFDPFSLYIGTSAGALNVATYVARQQGLGFNFVLNYTTHDRFFNLNKFIRKKQPMDLDWALNMVQQDGAIPLDFTTANNVLQNGKHALACVTNKSDLQDYYYPIFTDQWLNTLKATCGIPMLYYNDITFDNQQWIDGSVSAAIPVHESHRRGFKNIVVIRTTPIINGIETNEATDFSINQVEKKRKNFEVNMDHYLKRIGMFKEKHHLIHFHQKLSDKLNELKQNHEHTKYKLNNQRWLMDDDHLYRLVTLQAKVSQFGMSSEMLDIMIAHYKNHNAVEGFLTNPPDDVNLIQIAPDRSLSSRPLLSKKDHLLEDYEHGQMVGERFLQSVGYI
;
A
#
# COMPACT_ATOMS: atom_id res chain seq x y z
N MET A 1 -17.66 -3.78 -33.17
CA MET A 1 -17.46 -2.86 -32.03
C MET A 1 -18.18 -3.46 -30.84
N ASN A 2 -17.44 -3.94 -29.82
CA ASN A 2 -18.05 -4.53 -28.63
C ASN A 2 -18.32 -3.44 -27.59
N GLN A 3 -19.50 -2.81 -27.68
CA GLN A 3 -20.08 -1.98 -26.63
C GLN A 3 -20.34 -2.76 -25.32
N HIS A 4 -20.20 -4.09 -25.33
CA HIS A 4 -20.50 -4.98 -24.20
C HIS A 4 -19.45 -5.06 -23.08
N PHE A 5 -18.27 -4.41 -23.17
CA PHE A 5 -17.29 -4.48 -22.07
C PHE A 5 -17.65 -3.59 -20.86
N LEU A 6 -18.50 -2.57 -21.06
CA LEU A 6 -18.76 -1.51 -20.07
C LEU A 6 -20.22 -1.41 -19.61
N ASP A 7 -21.08 -2.34 -20.05
CA ASP A 7 -22.48 -2.36 -19.64
C ASP A 7 -22.65 -3.15 -18.33
N GLY A 8 -22.58 -2.44 -17.20
CA GLY A 8 -23.01 -2.94 -15.90
C GLY A 8 -22.12 -2.46 -14.75
N ASN A 9 -22.74 -1.94 -13.70
CA ASN A 9 -22.16 -1.50 -12.42
C ASN A 9 -21.38 -2.61 -11.68
N ASN A 10 -20.28 -3.10 -12.25
CA ASN A 10 -19.65 -4.34 -11.80
C ASN A 10 -18.11 -4.32 -11.87
N PHE A 11 -17.52 -3.14 -12.04
CA PHE A 11 -16.07 -2.93 -11.93
C PHE A 11 -15.71 -2.26 -10.61
N SER A 12 -14.67 -2.78 -9.97
CA SER A 12 -14.01 -2.11 -8.85
C SER A 12 -12.64 -1.59 -9.26
N LEU A 13 -12.28 -0.39 -8.82
CA LEU A 13 -10.93 0.15 -8.88
C LEU A 13 -10.24 -0.01 -7.53
N ILE A 14 -9.10 -0.68 -7.53
CA ILE A 14 -8.24 -0.88 -6.35
C ILE A 14 -6.92 -0.16 -6.57
N VAL A 15 -6.55 0.75 -5.67
CA VAL A 15 -5.33 1.54 -5.79
C VAL A 15 -4.37 1.22 -4.64
N GLN A 16 -3.22 0.66 -5.00
CA GLN A 16 -2.17 0.24 -4.07
C GLN A 16 -1.59 1.44 -3.28
N GLY A 17 -1.31 1.21 -2.00
CA GLY A 17 -0.50 2.12 -1.17
C GLY A 17 0.99 2.08 -1.50
N GLY A 18 1.70 3.18 -1.26
CA GLY A 18 3.14 3.24 -1.55
C GLY A 18 3.84 4.55 -1.24
N GLY A 19 3.24 5.40 -0.39
CA GLY A 19 3.73 6.75 -0.14
C GLY A 19 3.89 7.55 -1.43
N GLN A 20 5.06 8.16 -1.61
CA GLN A 20 5.39 8.96 -2.79
C GLN A 20 5.38 8.18 -4.12
N ARG A 21 5.54 6.85 -4.10
CA ARG A 21 5.38 6.02 -5.31
C ARG A 21 3.94 6.00 -5.83
N GLY A 22 2.98 6.44 -5.00
CA GLY A 22 1.60 6.66 -5.42
C GLY A 22 1.47 7.66 -6.57
N ILE A 23 2.52 8.44 -6.89
CA ILE A 23 2.49 9.37 -8.02
C ILE A 23 2.34 8.68 -9.38
N PHE A 24 2.81 7.43 -9.51
CA PHE A 24 2.54 6.61 -10.69
C PHE A 24 1.04 6.38 -10.87
N ALA A 25 0.34 6.04 -9.78
CA ALA A 25 -1.11 5.86 -9.79
C ALA A 25 -1.85 7.18 -10.06
N SER A 26 -1.33 8.32 -9.59
CA SER A 26 -1.86 9.64 -9.96
C SER A 26 -1.79 9.84 -11.48
N GLY A 27 -0.67 9.49 -12.12
CA GLY A 27 -0.52 9.59 -13.58
C GLY A 27 -1.50 8.70 -14.36
N VAL A 28 -1.70 7.45 -13.92
CA VAL A 28 -2.69 6.54 -14.52
C VAL A 28 -4.10 7.13 -14.41
N LEU A 29 -4.49 7.61 -13.23
CA LEU A 29 -5.84 8.12 -12.98
C LEU A 29 -6.09 9.48 -13.62
N ASP A 30 -5.08 10.35 -13.69
CA ASP A 30 -5.17 11.60 -14.43
C ASP A 30 -5.36 11.34 -15.93
N LYS A 31 -4.73 10.28 -16.47
CA LYS A 31 -4.99 9.85 -17.85
C LYS A 31 -6.41 9.31 -18.02
N PHE A 32 -6.95 8.60 -17.02
CA PHE A 32 -8.34 8.15 -17.05
C PHE A 32 -9.32 9.34 -17.06
N LEU A 33 -9.07 10.36 -16.24
CA LEU A 33 -9.86 11.60 -16.24
C LEU A 33 -9.80 12.32 -17.59
N GLU A 34 -8.60 12.46 -18.15
CA GLU A 34 -8.40 13.09 -19.47
C GLU A 34 -9.21 12.41 -20.58
N ARG A 35 -9.36 11.07 -20.50
CA ARG A 35 -10.14 10.28 -21.46
C ARG A 35 -11.60 10.06 -21.05
N ASN A 36 -12.07 10.61 -19.92
CA ASN A 36 -13.39 10.35 -19.33
C ASN A 36 -13.69 8.87 -19.06
N PHE A 37 -12.65 8.09 -18.77
CA PHE A 37 -12.78 6.69 -18.42
C PHE A 37 -13.09 6.55 -16.92
N ASP A 38 -14.28 6.05 -16.59
CA ASP A 38 -14.67 5.66 -15.22
C ASP A 38 -15.85 4.67 -15.21
N PRO A 39 -15.60 3.37 -15.48
CA PRO A 39 -16.63 2.34 -15.43
C PRO A 39 -16.90 1.80 -14.01
N PHE A 40 -16.30 2.39 -12.98
CA PHE A 40 -16.24 1.79 -11.66
C PHE A 40 -17.49 2.09 -10.83
N SER A 41 -17.86 1.16 -9.96
CA SER A 41 -18.89 1.35 -8.93
C SER A 41 -18.33 1.27 -7.51
N LEU A 42 -17.13 0.71 -7.36
CA LEU A 42 -16.42 0.62 -6.10
C LEU A 42 -14.99 1.11 -6.30
N TYR A 43 -14.56 2.06 -5.49
CA TYR A 43 -13.21 2.59 -5.47
C TYR A 43 -12.62 2.30 -4.09
N ILE A 44 -11.51 1.57 -4.02
CA ILE A 44 -10.83 1.29 -2.76
C ILE A 44 -9.36 1.66 -2.89
N GLY A 45 -8.87 2.47 -1.97
CA GLY A 45 -7.46 2.82 -1.90
C GLY A 45 -6.88 2.58 -0.52
N THR A 46 -5.56 2.44 -0.45
CA THR A 46 -4.81 2.35 0.81
C THR A 46 -3.72 3.40 0.84
N SER A 47 -3.58 4.14 1.94
CA SER A 47 -2.57 5.20 2.11
C SER A 47 -2.61 6.18 0.92
N ALA A 48 -1.49 6.42 0.23
CA ALA A 48 -1.46 7.24 -0.99
C ALA A 48 -2.46 6.80 -2.08
N GLY A 49 -2.82 5.52 -2.14
CA GLY A 49 -3.87 5.02 -3.03
C GLY A 49 -5.26 5.55 -2.69
N ALA A 50 -5.59 5.72 -1.40
CA ALA A 50 -6.85 6.33 -0.97
C ALA A 50 -6.91 7.82 -1.35
N LEU A 51 -5.78 8.53 -1.22
CA LEU A 51 -5.68 9.92 -1.67
C LEU A 51 -5.91 10.04 -3.19
N ASN A 52 -5.30 9.17 -3.98
CA ASN A 52 -5.54 9.11 -5.42
C ASN A 52 -6.98 8.74 -5.81
N VAL A 53 -7.62 7.82 -5.07
CA VAL A 53 -9.05 7.54 -5.24
C VAL A 53 -9.88 8.80 -4.97
N ALA A 54 -9.55 9.53 -3.90
CA ALA A 54 -10.26 10.77 -3.56
C ALA A 54 -10.18 11.79 -4.70
N THR A 55 -8.98 12.04 -5.24
CA THR A 55 -8.81 13.02 -6.34
C THR A 55 -9.50 12.59 -7.64
N TYR A 56 -9.49 11.29 -7.93
CA TYR A 56 -10.12 10.72 -9.11
C TYR A 56 -11.65 10.82 -9.06
N VAL A 57 -12.25 10.45 -7.92
CA VAL A 57 -13.71 10.55 -7.70
C VAL A 57 -14.17 12.01 -7.68
N ALA A 58 -13.35 12.92 -7.15
CA ALA A 58 -13.60 14.37 -7.20
C ALA A 58 -13.40 14.99 -8.59
N ARG A 59 -12.96 14.23 -9.61
CA ARG A 59 -12.63 14.70 -10.97
C ARG A 59 -11.56 15.80 -11.01
N GLN A 60 -10.65 15.82 -10.05
CA GLN A 60 -9.61 16.84 -9.93
C GLN A 60 -8.29 16.35 -10.51
N GLN A 61 -8.19 16.40 -11.85
CA GLN A 61 -6.97 16.04 -12.57
C GLN A 61 -5.77 16.85 -12.05
N GLY A 62 -4.67 16.18 -11.76
CA GLY A 62 -3.42 16.80 -11.29
C GLY A 62 -3.38 17.10 -9.80
N LEU A 63 -4.48 16.94 -9.04
CA LEU A 63 -4.47 17.21 -7.59
C LEU A 63 -3.60 16.19 -6.85
N GLY A 64 -3.73 14.89 -7.17
CA GLY A 64 -2.92 13.84 -6.56
C GLY A 64 -1.43 14.02 -6.85
N PHE A 65 -1.11 14.32 -8.11
CA PHE A 65 0.24 14.69 -8.54
C PHE A 65 0.81 15.88 -7.76
N ASN A 66 0.05 16.98 -7.68
CA ASN A 66 0.45 18.19 -6.95
C ASN A 66 0.65 17.91 -5.46
N PHE A 67 -0.26 17.14 -4.84
CA PHE A 67 -0.17 16.74 -3.45
C PHE A 67 1.15 16.01 -3.16
N VAL A 68 1.46 14.98 -3.96
CA VAL A 68 2.70 14.22 -3.80
C VAL A 68 3.92 15.10 -4.07
N LEU A 69 3.96 15.80 -5.21
CA LEU A 69 5.13 16.54 -5.66
C LEU A 69 5.48 17.73 -4.76
N ASN A 70 4.49 18.47 -4.25
CA ASN A 70 4.71 19.75 -3.58
C ASN A 70 4.52 19.72 -2.07
N TYR A 71 3.71 18.81 -1.54
CA TYR A 71 3.46 18.74 -0.09
C TYR A 71 4.23 17.60 0.57
N THR A 72 4.22 16.39 -0.01
CA THR A 72 4.92 15.26 0.62
C THR A 72 6.45 15.34 0.48
N THR A 73 6.97 16.13 -0.47
CA THR A 73 8.42 16.37 -0.60
C THR A 73 8.91 17.54 0.26
N HIS A 74 7.99 18.28 0.88
CA HIS A 74 8.34 19.47 1.65
C HIS A 74 8.99 19.07 2.98
N ASP A 75 10.02 19.82 3.41
CA ASP A 75 10.72 19.60 4.68
C ASP A 75 9.79 19.69 5.90
N ARG A 76 8.67 20.38 5.76
CA ARG A 76 7.61 20.45 6.78
C ARG A 76 6.87 19.12 6.92
N PHE A 77 6.56 18.45 5.81
CA PHE A 77 5.93 17.14 5.86
C PHE A 77 6.84 16.11 6.50
N PHE A 78 8.08 15.97 5.99
CA PHE A 78 9.02 15.03 6.58
C PHE A 78 10.46 15.45 6.33
N ASN A 79 11.22 15.64 7.41
CA ASN A 79 12.65 15.88 7.37
C ASN A 79 13.40 14.81 8.16
N LEU A 80 14.17 13.99 7.44
CA LEU A 80 14.90 12.87 8.01
C LEU A 80 15.83 13.28 9.16
N ASN A 81 16.60 14.36 9.00
CA ASN A 81 17.57 14.80 10.00
C ASN A 81 16.90 15.26 11.30
N LYS A 82 15.75 15.95 11.18
CA LYS A 82 14.95 16.39 12.34
C LYS A 82 14.23 15.22 13.00
N PHE A 83 13.73 14.26 12.23
CA PHE A 83 13.11 13.04 12.72
C PHE A 83 14.08 12.22 13.59
N ILE A 84 15.31 11.96 13.10
CA ILE A 84 16.34 11.22 13.86
C ILE A 84 16.70 11.92 15.18
N ARG A 85 16.59 13.26 15.22
CA ARG A 85 16.83 14.07 16.41
C ARG A 85 15.60 14.19 17.32
N LYS A 86 14.53 13.43 17.08
CA LYS A 86 13.23 13.51 17.79
C LYS A 86 12.54 14.87 17.73
N LYS A 87 12.87 15.70 16.75
CA LYS A 87 12.34 17.08 16.68
C LYS A 87 11.07 17.20 15.86
N GLN A 88 10.85 16.31 14.90
CA GLN A 88 9.76 16.44 13.94
C GLN A 88 9.31 15.06 13.46
N PRO A 89 8.10 14.59 13.84
CA PRO A 89 7.45 13.46 13.17
C PRO A 89 6.96 13.88 11.77
N MET A 90 6.42 12.92 11.02
CA MET A 90 5.70 13.21 9.78
C MET A 90 4.49 14.09 10.06
N ASP A 91 4.42 15.26 9.42
CA ASP A 91 3.35 16.24 9.58
C ASP A 91 2.21 15.97 8.58
N LEU A 92 1.55 14.83 8.77
CA LEU A 92 0.42 14.40 7.96
C LEU A 92 -0.79 15.33 8.12
N ASP A 93 -1.00 15.85 9.33
CA ASP A 93 -2.06 16.82 9.63
C ASP A 93 -1.89 18.08 8.76
N TRP A 94 -0.69 18.66 8.71
CA TRP A 94 -0.44 19.81 7.84
C TRP A 94 -0.73 19.51 6.36
N ALA A 95 -0.27 18.37 5.86
CA ALA A 95 -0.48 18.03 4.45
C ALA A 95 -1.98 17.88 4.13
N LEU A 96 -2.74 17.18 4.97
CA LEU A 96 -4.19 17.01 4.77
C LEU A 96 -4.99 18.30 4.97
N ASN A 97 -4.50 19.24 5.79
CA ASN A 97 -5.12 20.57 5.89
C ASN A 97 -5.08 21.34 4.56
N MET A 98 -4.15 21.02 3.66
CA MET A 98 -4.07 21.68 2.34
C MET A 98 -5.22 21.31 1.42
N VAL A 99 -5.87 20.17 1.65
CA VAL A 99 -7.02 19.69 0.86
C VAL A 99 -8.36 19.91 1.56
N GLN A 100 -8.38 20.56 2.73
CA GLN A 100 -9.62 21.04 3.35
C GLN A 100 -10.22 22.21 2.55
N GLN A 101 -11.47 22.54 2.84
CA GLN A 101 -12.23 23.58 2.14
C GLN A 101 -11.54 24.96 2.12
N ASP A 102 -10.84 25.31 3.20
CA ASP A 102 -10.04 26.54 3.36
C ASP A 102 -8.55 26.35 3.02
N GLY A 103 -8.17 25.15 2.55
CA GLY A 103 -6.83 24.80 2.15
C GLY A 103 -6.43 25.38 0.79
N ALA A 104 -5.16 25.20 0.43
CA ALA A 104 -4.59 25.70 -0.82
C ALA A 104 -5.08 24.93 -2.07
N ILE A 105 -5.46 23.66 -1.90
CA ILE A 105 -5.91 22.75 -2.96
C ILE A 105 -7.14 21.94 -2.50
N PRO A 106 -8.26 22.61 -2.22
CA PRO A 106 -9.44 21.98 -1.61
C PRO A 106 -9.95 20.80 -2.46
N LEU A 107 -10.29 19.70 -1.79
CA LEU A 107 -10.93 18.55 -2.42
C LEU A 107 -12.41 18.87 -2.72
N ASP A 108 -12.88 18.59 -3.94
CA ASP A 108 -14.25 18.88 -4.35
C ASP A 108 -15.23 17.77 -3.91
N PHE A 109 -15.82 17.95 -2.73
CA PHE A 109 -16.85 17.07 -2.19
C PHE A 109 -18.15 17.09 -3.01
N THR A 110 -18.47 18.19 -3.68
CA THR A 110 -19.71 18.30 -4.44
C THR A 110 -19.67 17.39 -5.65
N THR A 111 -18.58 17.47 -6.42
CA THR A 111 -18.34 16.61 -7.57
C THR A 111 -18.22 15.15 -7.14
N ALA A 112 -17.46 14.87 -6.07
CA ALA A 112 -17.31 13.51 -5.56
C ALA A 112 -18.65 12.88 -5.12
N ASN A 113 -19.47 13.61 -4.37
CA ASN A 113 -20.77 13.13 -3.94
C ASN A 113 -21.71 12.87 -5.13
N ASN A 114 -21.65 13.69 -6.18
CA ASN A 114 -22.39 13.45 -7.42
C ASN A 114 -21.93 12.18 -8.14
N VAL A 115 -20.62 11.92 -8.19
CA VAL A 115 -20.07 10.67 -8.75
C VAL A 115 -20.50 9.46 -7.93
N LEU A 116 -20.57 9.58 -6.61
CA LEU A 116 -20.90 8.49 -5.68
C LEU A 116 -22.41 8.22 -5.52
N GLN A 117 -23.26 8.90 -6.28
CA GLN A 117 -24.68 8.57 -6.33
C GLN A 117 -24.91 7.16 -6.88
N ASN A 118 -26.16 6.68 -6.78
CA ASN A 118 -26.59 5.39 -7.33
C ASN A 118 -25.83 4.17 -6.78
N GLY A 119 -25.42 4.23 -5.50
CA GLY A 119 -24.82 3.09 -4.80
C GLY A 119 -23.34 2.88 -5.10
N LYS A 120 -22.65 3.86 -5.68
CA LYS A 120 -21.20 3.83 -5.82
C LYS A 120 -20.51 4.18 -4.49
N HIS A 121 -19.35 3.60 -4.23
CA HIS A 121 -18.64 3.78 -2.95
C HIS A 121 -17.15 4.04 -3.15
N ALA A 122 -16.62 5.08 -2.49
CA ALA A 122 -15.18 5.30 -2.37
C ALA A 122 -14.72 5.06 -0.93
N LEU A 123 -13.84 4.07 -0.74
CA LEU A 123 -13.42 3.57 0.57
C LEU A 123 -11.90 3.68 0.73
N ALA A 124 -11.47 4.00 1.95
CA ALA A 124 -10.08 3.90 2.36
C ALA A 124 -9.89 2.68 3.27
N CYS A 125 -8.85 1.90 2.99
CA CYS A 125 -8.41 0.82 3.87
C CYS A 125 -7.69 1.41 5.09
N VAL A 126 -8.07 0.98 6.29
CA VAL A 126 -7.41 1.33 7.56
C VAL A 126 -7.12 0.05 8.33
N THR A 127 -6.09 0.06 9.18
CA THR A 127 -5.78 -1.10 10.03
C THR A 127 -6.18 -0.79 11.46
N ASN A 128 -6.95 -1.69 12.09
CA ASN A 128 -7.23 -1.58 13.51
C ASN A 128 -5.97 -1.98 14.31
N LYS A 129 -5.56 -1.15 15.26
CA LYS A 129 -4.32 -1.33 16.01
C LYS A 129 -4.36 -2.54 16.97
N SER A 130 -5.55 -2.96 17.41
CA SER A 130 -5.71 -4.02 18.41
C SER A 130 -5.68 -5.43 17.81
N ASP A 131 -6.29 -5.64 16.64
CA ASP A 131 -6.40 -6.95 15.98
C ASP A 131 -5.58 -7.06 14.68
N LEU A 132 -5.01 -5.93 14.22
CA LEU A 132 -4.22 -5.80 12.99
C LEU A 132 -4.97 -6.23 11.72
N GLN A 133 -6.31 -6.15 11.72
CA GLN A 133 -7.17 -6.42 10.57
C GLN A 133 -7.49 -5.14 9.77
N ASP A 134 -7.82 -5.32 8.50
CA ASP A 134 -8.30 -4.29 7.58
C ASP A 134 -9.77 -3.94 7.80
N TYR A 135 -10.06 -2.65 7.78
CA TYR A 135 -11.40 -2.07 7.78
C TYR A 135 -11.51 -1.03 6.67
N TYR A 136 -12.72 -0.76 6.20
CA TYR A 136 -12.97 0.08 5.03
C TYR A 136 -13.94 1.20 5.36
N TYR A 137 -13.40 2.43 5.41
CA TYR A 137 -14.16 3.61 5.77
C TYR A 137 -14.45 4.49 4.54
N PRO A 138 -15.66 5.04 4.40
CA PRO A 138 -15.97 5.93 3.30
C PRO A 138 -15.12 7.21 3.31
N ILE A 139 -14.62 7.59 2.13
CA ILE A 139 -13.77 8.77 1.95
C ILE A 139 -14.57 10.06 2.02
N PHE A 140 -15.79 10.11 1.47
CA PHE A 140 -16.58 11.35 1.37
C PHE A 140 -17.71 11.37 2.40
N THR A 141 -17.34 11.52 3.67
CA THR A 141 -18.25 11.65 4.82
C THR A 141 -17.76 12.75 5.77
N ASP A 142 -18.54 13.07 6.80
CA ASP A 142 -18.11 14.04 7.82
C ASP A 142 -16.81 13.63 8.55
N GLN A 143 -16.49 12.32 8.56
CA GLN A 143 -15.27 11.79 9.16
C GLN A 143 -14.10 11.66 8.18
N TRP A 144 -14.22 12.18 6.95
CA TRP A 144 -13.22 11.99 5.87
C TRP A 144 -11.79 12.26 6.30
N LEU A 145 -11.57 13.32 7.07
CA LEU A 145 -10.23 13.73 7.49
C LEU A 145 -9.61 12.69 8.43
N ASN A 146 -10.40 12.13 9.35
CA ASN A 146 -9.95 11.03 10.21
C ASN A 146 -9.70 9.75 9.41
N THR A 147 -10.55 9.46 8.42
CA THR A 147 -10.37 8.33 7.50
C THR A 147 -9.06 8.43 6.71
N LEU A 148 -8.77 9.60 6.12
CA LEU A 148 -7.53 9.83 5.36
C LEU A 148 -6.29 9.87 6.26
N LYS A 149 -6.42 10.35 7.51
CA LYS A 149 -5.37 10.23 8.51
C LYS A 149 -5.09 8.77 8.83
N ALA A 150 -6.12 7.99 9.15
CA ALA A 150 -5.98 6.58 9.51
C ALA A 150 -5.32 5.77 8.39
N THR A 151 -5.74 5.96 7.14
CA THR A 151 -5.17 5.19 6.02
C THR A 151 -3.71 5.54 5.72
N CYS A 152 -3.25 6.76 6.05
CA CYS A 152 -1.87 7.24 5.78
C CYS A 152 -0.97 7.33 7.03
N GLY A 153 -1.51 7.04 8.22
CA GLY A 153 -0.83 7.21 9.50
C GLY A 153 0.21 6.14 9.75
N ILE A 154 1.38 6.25 9.09
CA ILE A 154 2.44 5.25 9.15
C ILE A 154 2.94 5.12 10.60
N PRO A 155 2.83 3.93 11.23
CA PRO A 155 3.39 3.67 12.54
C PRO A 155 4.87 4.10 12.58
N MET A 156 5.29 4.73 13.67
CA MET A 156 6.64 5.27 13.88
C MET A 156 7.00 6.55 13.12
N LEU A 157 6.27 6.93 12.08
CA LEU A 157 6.46 8.21 11.41
C LEU A 157 5.44 9.24 11.87
N TYR A 158 4.21 8.81 12.10
CA TYR A 158 3.14 9.60 12.69
C TYR A 158 2.98 9.24 14.16
N TYR A 159 2.97 10.23 15.05
CA TYR A 159 2.97 10.00 16.51
C TYR A 159 1.62 10.23 17.18
N ASN A 160 0.67 10.89 16.49
CA ASN A 160 -0.64 11.12 17.08
C ASN A 160 -1.46 9.83 16.98
N ASP A 161 -2.14 9.47 18.07
CA ASP A 161 -3.13 8.40 18.01
C ASP A 161 -4.31 8.85 17.12
N ILE A 162 -4.76 7.96 16.25
CA ILE A 162 -5.91 8.20 15.38
C ILE A 162 -7.08 7.39 15.92
N THR A 163 -8.02 8.07 16.56
CA THR A 163 -9.12 7.41 17.27
C THR A 163 -10.47 7.91 16.77
N PHE A 164 -11.32 6.99 16.35
CA PHE A 164 -12.73 7.21 16.06
C PHE A 164 -13.48 5.88 16.16
N ASP A 165 -14.80 5.93 16.34
CA ASP A 165 -15.66 4.77 16.58
C ASP A 165 -15.19 3.86 17.73
N ASN A 166 -14.62 4.45 18.78
CA ASN A 166 -14.06 3.74 19.95
C ASN A 166 -12.92 2.77 19.60
N GLN A 167 -12.24 2.98 18.48
CA GLN A 167 -11.11 2.17 18.03
C GLN A 167 -9.87 3.04 17.79
N GLN A 168 -8.71 2.40 17.75
CA GLN A 168 -7.45 3.03 17.35
C GLN A 168 -7.01 2.50 15.98
N TRP A 169 -6.58 3.41 15.11
CA TRP A 169 -6.28 3.13 13.71
C TRP A 169 -4.85 3.49 13.34
N ILE A 170 -4.28 2.73 12.40
CA ILE A 170 -2.95 2.95 11.79
C ILE A 170 -3.04 2.74 10.27
N ASP A 171 -1.96 3.11 9.55
CA ASP A 171 -1.89 3.02 8.08
C ASP A 171 -2.40 1.67 7.56
N GLY A 172 -3.34 1.71 6.62
CA GLY A 172 -4.00 0.54 6.07
C GLY A 172 -3.05 -0.41 5.34
N SER A 173 -1.85 0.04 4.98
CA SER A 173 -0.83 -0.80 4.34
C SER A 173 -0.33 -1.89 5.28
N VAL A 174 -0.48 -1.73 6.60
CA VAL A 174 -0.17 -2.77 7.60
C VAL A 174 -1.05 -3.99 7.40
N SER A 175 -2.34 -3.81 7.15
CA SER A 175 -3.27 -4.93 6.94
C SER A 175 -3.51 -5.26 5.47
N ALA A 176 -3.56 -4.29 4.56
CA ALA A 176 -3.81 -4.56 3.16
C ALA A 176 -3.29 -3.44 2.24
N ALA A 177 -2.01 -3.48 1.85
CA ALA A 177 -1.44 -2.53 0.90
C ALA A 177 -2.15 -2.51 -0.48
N ILE A 178 -2.78 -3.63 -0.88
CA ILE A 178 -3.65 -3.74 -2.05
C ILE A 178 -4.94 -4.46 -1.62
N PRO A 179 -6.05 -3.73 -1.38
CA PRO A 179 -7.25 -4.27 -0.76
C PRO A 179 -8.16 -5.04 -1.73
N VAL A 180 -7.59 -5.97 -2.51
CA VAL A 180 -8.32 -6.75 -3.54
C VAL A 180 -9.35 -7.70 -2.97
N HIS A 181 -9.07 -8.30 -1.81
CA HIS A 181 -9.98 -9.24 -1.14
C HIS A 181 -11.31 -8.57 -0.79
N GLU A 182 -11.28 -7.30 -0.42
CA GLU A 182 -12.48 -6.57 -0.06
C GLU A 182 -13.42 -6.37 -1.23
N SER A 183 -12.86 -6.08 -2.40
CA SER A 183 -13.67 -5.98 -3.62
C SER A 183 -14.42 -7.28 -3.90
N HIS A 184 -13.70 -8.40 -3.84
CA HIS A 184 -14.29 -9.72 -4.02
C HIS A 184 -15.33 -10.04 -2.93
N ARG A 185 -15.06 -9.74 -1.65
CA ARG A 185 -16.05 -9.89 -0.55
C ARG A 185 -17.34 -9.12 -0.80
N ARG A 186 -17.27 -7.99 -1.49
CA ARG A 186 -18.42 -7.15 -1.87
C ARG A 186 -19.12 -7.63 -3.16
N GLY A 187 -18.69 -8.76 -3.73
CA GLY A 187 -19.32 -9.39 -4.90
C GLY A 187 -18.84 -8.86 -6.25
N PHE A 188 -17.81 -8.00 -6.28
CA PHE A 188 -17.24 -7.51 -7.53
C PHE A 188 -16.37 -8.57 -8.18
N LYS A 189 -16.66 -8.84 -9.46
CA LYS A 189 -15.95 -9.84 -10.26
C LYS A 189 -14.93 -9.22 -11.20
N ASN A 190 -15.17 -8.00 -11.68
CA ASN A 190 -14.21 -7.30 -12.52
C ASN A 190 -13.39 -6.33 -11.66
N ILE A 191 -12.13 -6.66 -11.40
CA ILE A 191 -11.27 -5.92 -10.47
C ILE A 191 -10.12 -5.32 -11.26
N VAL A 192 -10.04 -3.99 -11.32
CA VAL A 192 -8.90 -3.26 -11.87
C VAL A 192 -8.01 -2.81 -10.72
N VAL A 193 -6.76 -3.25 -10.71
CA VAL A 193 -5.76 -2.92 -9.69
C VAL A 193 -4.68 -2.04 -10.28
N ILE A 194 -4.46 -0.86 -9.70
CA ILE A 194 -3.29 -0.03 -10.00
C ILE A 194 -2.21 -0.32 -8.97
N ARG A 195 -1.07 -0.87 -9.42
CA ARG A 195 0.09 -1.21 -8.60
C ARG A 195 1.13 -0.10 -8.63
N THR A 196 1.94 -0.03 -7.57
CA THR A 196 3.18 0.78 -7.50
C THR A 196 4.43 -0.07 -7.65
N THR A 197 4.26 -1.35 -8.01
CA THR A 197 5.34 -2.33 -8.20
C THR A 197 5.10 -3.08 -9.52
N PRO A 198 6.15 -3.37 -10.30
CA PRO A 198 6.02 -4.12 -11.55
C PRO A 198 5.49 -5.53 -11.36
N ILE A 199 4.82 -6.06 -12.38
CA ILE A 199 4.47 -7.47 -12.45
C ILE A 199 5.72 -8.24 -12.88
N ILE A 200 6.25 -9.08 -11.99
CA ILE A 200 7.34 -9.98 -12.34
C ILE A 200 6.69 -11.21 -12.96
N ASN A 201 6.62 -11.25 -14.30
CA ASN A 201 6.21 -12.45 -15.02
C ASN A 201 7.23 -13.55 -14.74
N GLY A 202 6.81 -14.60 -14.03
CA GLY A 202 7.58 -15.82 -13.94
C GLY A 202 7.77 -16.38 -15.35
N ILE A 203 8.97 -16.27 -15.91
CA ILE A 203 9.38 -17.16 -16.98
C ILE A 203 9.46 -18.55 -16.35
N GLU A 204 8.36 -19.29 -16.44
CA GLU A 204 8.36 -20.75 -16.35
C GLU A 204 9.17 -21.25 -17.56
N THR A 205 10.43 -21.59 -17.32
CA THR A 205 11.08 -22.62 -18.12
C THR A 205 10.64 -23.95 -17.51
N ASN A 206 10.06 -24.79 -18.36
CA ASN A 206 9.54 -26.11 -18.05
C ASN A 206 10.51 -26.91 -17.16
N GLU A 207 10.07 -27.26 -15.96
CA GLU A 207 10.24 -28.59 -15.35
C GLU A 207 9.40 -28.64 -14.07
N ALA A 208 8.20 -29.19 -14.20
CA ALA A 208 7.40 -29.57 -13.05
C ALA A 208 8.09 -30.74 -12.33
N THR A 209 8.68 -30.48 -11.16
CA THR A 209 9.04 -31.53 -10.21
C THR A 209 8.50 -31.20 -8.84
N ASP A 210 7.75 -32.14 -8.29
CA ASP A 210 7.26 -32.22 -6.92
C ASP A 210 8.22 -31.58 -5.91
N PHE A 211 7.80 -30.49 -5.27
CA PHE A 211 8.62 -29.80 -4.28
C PHE A 211 7.98 -29.80 -2.89
N SER A 212 8.63 -30.55 -2.01
CA SER A 212 8.23 -30.90 -0.65
C SER A 212 8.54 -29.81 0.39
N ILE A 213 7.92 -29.97 1.56
CA ILE A 213 7.96 -29.17 2.81
C ILE A 213 9.36 -28.65 3.18
N ASN A 214 10.43 -29.33 2.76
CA ASN A 214 11.83 -28.94 2.99
C ASN A 214 12.21 -27.58 2.39
N GLN A 215 11.54 -27.09 1.34
CA GLN A 215 11.86 -25.79 0.76
C GLN A 215 11.36 -24.59 1.58
N VAL A 216 10.22 -24.74 2.28
CA VAL A 216 9.67 -23.68 3.14
C VAL A 216 10.57 -23.45 4.35
N GLU A 217 11.11 -24.52 4.93
CA GLU A 217 12.12 -24.43 5.99
C GLU A 217 13.45 -23.84 5.51
N LYS A 218 13.87 -24.19 4.28
CA LYS A 218 15.10 -23.64 3.68
C LYS A 218 14.97 -22.14 3.36
N LYS A 219 13.78 -21.69 2.93
CA LYS A 219 13.50 -20.26 2.70
C LYS A 219 13.34 -19.47 4.00
N ARG A 220 12.75 -20.06 5.06
CA ARG A 220 12.76 -19.50 6.42
C ARG A 220 14.18 -19.35 6.97
N LYS A 221 15.01 -20.39 6.84
CA LYS A 221 16.41 -20.34 7.25
C LYS A 221 17.19 -19.28 6.46
N ASN A 222 16.96 -19.15 5.15
CA ASN A 222 17.58 -18.08 4.37
C ASN A 222 17.11 -16.68 4.79
N PHE A 223 15.84 -16.53 5.17
CA PHE A 223 15.30 -15.28 5.71
C PHE A 223 15.93 -14.93 7.07
N GLU A 224 15.96 -15.89 7.99
CA GLU A 224 16.60 -15.74 9.32
C GLU A 224 18.10 -15.42 9.17
N VAL A 225 18.80 -16.09 8.24
CA VAL A 225 20.24 -15.89 7.98
C VAL A 225 20.53 -14.54 7.29
N ASN A 226 19.72 -14.10 6.33
CA ASN A 226 19.88 -12.79 5.70
C ASN A 226 19.60 -11.66 6.69
N MET A 227 18.61 -11.86 7.56
CA MET A 227 18.33 -10.97 8.68
C MET A 227 19.51 -10.92 9.67
N ASP A 228 20.07 -12.08 10.05
CA ASP A 228 21.24 -12.18 10.94
C ASP A 228 22.46 -11.41 10.41
N HIS A 229 22.75 -11.57 9.12
CA HIS A 229 23.89 -10.91 8.47
C HIS A 229 23.70 -9.39 8.45
N TYR A 230 22.46 -8.93 8.29
CA TYR A 230 22.11 -7.52 8.23
C TYR A 230 22.06 -6.87 9.61
N LEU A 231 21.50 -7.55 10.62
CA LEU A 231 21.45 -7.09 12.02
C LEU A 231 22.85 -6.96 12.64
N LYS A 232 23.80 -7.82 12.25
CA LYS A 232 25.23 -7.67 12.60
C LYS A 232 25.89 -6.44 11.97
N ARG A 233 25.50 -6.06 10.75
CA ARG A 233 26.12 -4.97 9.96
C ARG A 233 25.82 -3.57 10.50
N ILE A 234 24.68 -3.38 11.17
CA ILE A 234 24.24 -2.08 11.73
C ILE A 234 24.64 -1.82 13.18
N GLY A 235 25.22 -2.79 13.88
CA GLY A 235 25.58 -2.61 15.30
C GLY A 235 24.40 -2.26 16.21
N MET A 236 23.17 -2.64 15.84
CA MET A 236 21.93 -2.29 16.55
C MET A 236 21.64 -3.12 17.78
N PHE A 237 22.44 -4.14 18.05
CA PHE A 237 22.39 -4.89 19.29
C PHE A 237 23.82 -4.92 19.84
N LYS A 238 24.11 -4.03 20.79
CA LYS A 238 25.35 -4.14 21.57
C LYS A 238 25.42 -5.49 22.30
N GLU A 239 24.27 -6.13 22.54
CA GLU A 239 24.17 -7.43 23.20
C GLU A 239 23.48 -8.46 22.32
N LYS A 240 24.22 -9.52 22.00
CA LYS A 240 23.82 -10.69 21.19
C LYS A 240 22.52 -11.36 21.67
N HIS A 241 22.16 -11.20 22.94
CA HIS A 241 20.98 -11.83 23.57
C HIS A 241 19.64 -11.28 23.07
N HIS A 242 19.54 -9.98 22.74
CA HIS A 242 18.30 -9.40 22.24
C HIS A 242 17.96 -9.86 20.81
N LEU A 243 18.98 -10.12 19.98
CA LEU A 243 18.80 -10.76 18.67
C LEU A 243 18.17 -12.14 18.83
N ILE A 244 18.79 -12.96 19.68
CA ILE A 244 18.38 -14.34 19.92
C ILE A 244 16.94 -14.37 20.42
N HIS A 245 16.57 -13.49 21.35
CA HIS A 245 15.21 -13.39 21.87
C HIS A 245 14.20 -12.94 20.79
N PHE A 246 14.56 -12.02 19.90
CA PHE A 246 13.72 -11.63 18.76
C PHE A 246 13.52 -12.81 17.80
N HIS A 247 14.59 -13.50 17.42
CA HIS A 247 14.52 -14.66 16.53
C HIS A 247 13.69 -15.77 17.14
N GLN A 248 13.85 -16.03 18.44
CA GLN A 248 13.06 -17.01 19.16
C GLN A 248 11.58 -16.62 19.17
N LYS A 249 11.24 -15.38 19.53
CA LYS A 249 9.85 -14.91 19.57
C LYS A 249 9.17 -14.88 18.18
N LEU A 250 9.89 -14.45 17.14
CA LEU A 250 9.42 -14.51 15.75
C LEU A 250 9.22 -15.97 15.32
N SER A 251 10.19 -16.83 15.62
CA SER A 251 10.16 -18.24 15.29
C SER A 251 9.00 -18.98 15.97
N ASP A 252 8.80 -18.72 17.26
CA ASP A 252 7.75 -19.32 18.08
C ASP A 252 6.37 -18.86 17.60
N LYS A 253 6.20 -17.56 17.32
CA LYS A 253 4.93 -17.01 16.81
C LYS A 253 4.62 -17.56 15.41
N LEU A 254 5.61 -17.66 14.52
CA LEU A 254 5.45 -18.31 13.21
C LEU A 254 5.12 -19.81 13.33
N ASN A 255 5.63 -20.49 14.36
CA ASN A 255 5.34 -21.90 14.63
C ASN A 255 3.94 -22.11 15.22
N GLU A 256 3.48 -21.26 16.14
CA GLU A 256 2.09 -21.26 16.64
C GLU A 256 1.09 -21.08 15.51
N LEU A 257 1.41 -20.21 14.55
CA LEU A 257 0.56 -19.94 13.39
C LEU A 257 0.48 -21.10 12.40
N LYS A 258 1.50 -21.96 12.34
CA LYS A 258 1.44 -23.21 11.57
C LYS A 258 0.53 -24.25 12.20
N GLN A 259 0.44 -24.29 13.53
CA GLN A 259 -0.41 -25.24 14.23
C GLN A 259 -1.91 -24.93 14.07
N ASN A 260 -2.26 -23.67 13.77
CA ASN A 260 -3.65 -23.23 13.65
C ASN A 260 -4.23 -23.31 12.22
N HIS A 261 -3.44 -23.61 11.19
CA HIS A 261 -3.91 -23.74 9.81
C HIS A 261 -3.34 -24.98 9.12
N GLU A 262 -4.01 -26.12 9.26
CA GLU A 262 -3.90 -27.19 8.28
C GLU A 262 -4.60 -26.77 6.98
N HIS A 263 -3.93 -27.05 5.85
CA HIS A 263 -4.37 -26.84 4.46
C HIS A 263 -4.28 -25.42 3.89
N THR A 264 -3.08 -25.03 3.44
CA THR A 264 -2.94 -24.38 2.13
C THR A 264 -1.52 -24.54 1.58
N LYS A 265 -1.40 -25.15 0.39
CA LYS A 265 -0.13 -25.31 -0.33
C LYS A 265 0.25 -23.97 -0.96
N TYR A 266 1.16 -23.22 -0.36
CA TYR A 266 1.69 -21.98 -0.93
C TYR A 266 2.92 -22.27 -1.81
N LYS A 267 2.81 -21.96 -3.11
CA LYS A 267 3.96 -21.85 -4.02
C LYS A 267 4.73 -20.56 -3.66
N LEU A 268 5.87 -20.70 -2.98
CA LEU A 268 6.78 -19.58 -2.74
C LEU A 268 7.53 -19.27 -4.03
N ASN A 269 7.09 -18.28 -4.79
CA ASN A 269 7.89 -17.75 -5.89
C ASN A 269 8.93 -16.76 -5.34
N ASN A 270 10.20 -16.97 -5.70
CA ASN A 270 11.27 -16.04 -5.41
C ASN A 270 11.10 -14.81 -6.31
N GLN A 271 10.86 -13.63 -5.72
CA GLN A 271 11.51 -12.36 -6.10
C GLN A 271 11.01 -11.18 -5.25
N ARG A 272 11.96 -10.38 -4.74
CA ARG A 272 11.81 -9.02 -4.19
C ARG A 272 10.73 -8.81 -3.12
N TRP A 273 10.96 -9.41 -1.96
CA TRP A 273 10.18 -9.33 -0.73
C TRP A 273 10.11 -7.93 -0.06
N LEU A 274 10.51 -6.83 -0.70
CA LEU A 274 10.64 -5.57 0.04
C LEU A 274 9.94 -4.40 -0.61
N MET A 275 9.14 -3.73 0.23
CA MET A 275 9.05 -2.28 0.27
C MET A 275 10.46 -1.68 0.47
N ASP A 276 11.36 -1.89 -0.51
CA ASP A 276 12.81 -1.64 -0.50
C ASP A 276 13.53 -2.08 0.79
N ASP A 277 14.46 -3.05 0.70
CA ASP A 277 15.29 -3.56 1.82
C ASP A 277 15.82 -2.44 2.74
N ASP A 278 16.08 -1.27 2.16
CA ASP A 278 16.63 -0.14 2.88
C ASP A 278 15.61 0.68 3.68
N HIS A 279 14.31 0.67 3.39
CA HIS A 279 13.39 1.70 3.91
C HIS A 279 12.67 1.33 5.20
N LEU A 280 12.01 0.17 5.27
CA LEU A 280 11.45 -0.32 6.54
C LEU A 280 12.58 -0.54 7.55
N TYR A 281 13.69 -1.09 7.08
CA TYR A 281 14.92 -1.21 7.84
C TYR A 281 15.47 0.13 8.31
N ARG A 282 15.53 1.15 7.44
CA ARG A 282 15.96 2.48 7.86
C ARG A 282 14.97 3.02 8.87
N LEU A 283 13.66 2.90 8.73
CA LEU A 283 12.70 3.34 9.74
C LEU A 283 12.91 2.64 11.09
N VAL A 284 13.07 1.32 11.10
CA VAL A 284 13.42 0.53 12.31
C VAL A 284 14.78 0.96 12.88
N THR A 285 15.77 1.22 12.03
CA THR A 285 17.13 1.64 12.41
C THR A 285 17.15 3.07 12.94
N LEU A 286 16.36 3.97 12.35
CA LEU A 286 16.19 5.33 12.81
C LEU A 286 15.45 5.34 14.14
N GLN A 287 14.40 4.52 14.28
CA GLN A 287 13.70 4.32 15.54
C GLN A 287 14.63 3.75 16.61
N ALA A 288 15.47 2.78 16.32
CA ALA A 288 16.40 2.21 17.31
C ALA A 288 17.58 3.14 17.64
N LYS A 289 17.90 4.11 16.78
CA LYS A 289 18.81 5.21 17.14
C LYS A 289 18.11 6.28 17.99
N VAL A 290 16.83 6.49 17.73
CA VAL A 290 15.93 7.39 18.46
C VAL A 290 15.59 6.80 19.84
N SER A 291 15.36 5.51 19.94
CA SER A 291 14.95 4.79 21.16
C SER A 291 16.17 4.05 21.68
N GLN A 292 16.65 4.33 22.89
CA GLN A 292 17.71 3.51 23.53
C GLN A 292 17.23 2.06 23.86
N PHE A 293 16.04 1.67 23.39
CA PHE A 293 15.37 0.41 23.63
C PHE A 293 15.08 -0.27 22.28
N GLY A 294 15.27 -1.59 22.22
CA GLY A 294 15.00 -2.41 21.04
C GLY A 294 13.57 -2.33 20.53
N MET A 295 13.30 -3.01 19.41
CA MET A 295 11.97 -3.10 18.79
C MET A 295 10.89 -3.58 19.78
N SER A 296 9.78 -2.85 19.89
CA SER A 296 8.67 -3.19 20.80
C SER A 296 7.93 -4.45 20.32
N SER A 297 7.23 -5.13 21.24
CA SER A 297 6.39 -6.29 20.88
C SER A 297 5.28 -5.91 19.90
N GLU A 298 4.69 -4.73 20.07
CA GLU A 298 3.66 -4.19 19.18
C GLU A 298 4.19 -3.98 17.76
N MET A 299 5.40 -3.44 17.63
CA MET A 299 6.04 -3.24 16.32
C MET A 299 6.32 -4.57 15.61
N LEU A 300 6.78 -5.58 16.35
CA LEU A 300 6.96 -6.92 15.81
C LEU A 300 5.63 -7.47 15.25
N ASP A 301 4.55 -7.29 15.99
CA ASP A 301 3.23 -7.78 15.61
C ASP A 301 2.71 -7.10 14.34
N ILE A 302 2.88 -5.77 14.25
CA ILE A 302 2.60 -4.98 13.03
C ILE A 302 3.39 -5.51 11.83
N MET A 303 4.70 -5.77 11.99
CA MET A 303 5.53 -6.30 10.89
C MET A 303 5.10 -7.70 10.45
N ILE A 304 4.75 -8.57 11.40
CA ILE A 304 4.27 -9.92 11.11
C ILE A 304 2.92 -9.86 10.38
N ALA A 305 1.99 -9.01 10.82
CA ALA A 305 0.69 -8.82 10.16
C ALA A 305 0.88 -8.36 8.72
N HIS A 306 1.68 -7.31 8.50
CA HIS A 306 2.03 -6.82 7.17
C HIS A 306 2.60 -7.92 6.27
N TYR A 307 3.52 -8.74 6.79
CA TYR A 307 4.11 -9.85 6.03
C TYR A 307 3.06 -10.87 5.57
N LYS A 308 2.20 -11.33 6.48
CA LYS A 308 1.16 -12.32 6.17
C LYS A 308 0.20 -11.81 5.12
N ASN A 309 -0.28 -10.58 5.31
CA ASN A 309 -1.30 -10.01 4.45
C ASN A 309 -0.77 -9.74 3.05
N HIS A 310 0.50 -9.32 2.93
CA HIS A 310 1.15 -9.20 1.63
C HIS A 310 1.17 -10.54 0.87
N ASN A 311 1.51 -11.65 1.53
CA ASN A 311 1.48 -12.96 0.89
C ASN A 311 0.08 -13.38 0.42
N ALA A 312 -0.95 -13.09 1.24
CA ALA A 312 -2.33 -13.35 0.85
C ALA A 312 -2.74 -12.53 -0.38
N VAL A 313 -2.40 -11.24 -0.40
CA VAL A 313 -2.62 -10.33 -1.54
C VAL A 313 -1.91 -10.81 -2.80
N GLU A 314 -0.62 -11.14 -2.74
CA GLU A 314 0.11 -11.65 -3.91
C GLU A 314 -0.45 -12.99 -4.39
N GLY A 315 -0.94 -13.83 -3.46
CA GLY A 315 -1.68 -15.06 -3.79
C GLY A 315 -2.93 -14.76 -4.62
N PHE A 316 -3.75 -13.80 -4.20
CA PHE A 316 -4.92 -13.35 -4.95
C PHE A 316 -4.55 -12.73 -6.30
N LEU A 317 -3.48 -11.93 -6.36
CA LEU A 317 -3.06 -11.28 -7.61
C LEU A 317 -2.50 -12.27 -8.64
N THR A 318 -1.87 -13.35 -8.18
CA THR A 318 -1.26 -14.37 -9.05
C THR A 318 -2.27 -15.44 -9.43
N ASN A 319 -3.14 -15.83 -8.50
CA ASN A 319 -4.13 -16.87 -8.68
C ASN A 319 -5.47 -16.38 -8.10
N PRO A 320 -6.15 -15.45 -8.78
CA PRO A 320 -7.46 -14.97 -8.35
C PRO A 320 -8.50 -16.10 -8.38
N PRO A 321 -9.61 -15.98 -7.65
CA PRO A 321 -10.75 -16.89 -7.76
C PRO A 321 -11.25 -17.03 -9.21
N ASP A 322 -11.79 -18.19 -9.57
CA ASP A 322 -12.19 -18.50 -10.96
C ASP A 322 -13.24 -17.55 -11.54
N ASP A 323 -14.05 -16.91 -10.68
CA ASP A 323 -15.08 -15.97 -11.09
C ASP A 323 -14.61 -14.51 -11.10
N VAL A 324 -13.33 -14.26 -10.80
CA VAL A 324 -12.71 -12.93 -10.78
C VAL A 324 -11.93 -12.68 -12.07
N ASN A 325 -12.38 -11.68 -12.82
CA ASN A 325 -11.62 -11.06 -13.90
C ASN A 325 -10.72 -9.96 -13.33
N LEU A 326 -9.45 -10.32 -13.07
CA LEU A 326 -8.45 -9.42 -12.49
C LEU A 326 -7.60 -8.75 -13.58
N ILE A 327 -7.62 -7.42 -13.60
CA ILE A 327 -6.81 -6.58 -14.48
C ILE A 327 -5.79 -5.84 -13.61
N GLN A 328 -4.51 -5.95 -13.94
CA GLN A 328 -3.44 -5.26 -13.22
C GLN A 328 -2.80 -4.20 -14.11
N ILE A 329 -2.85 -2.94 -13.69
CA ILE A 329 -2.13 -1.82 -14.27
C ILE A 329 -0.90 -1.58 -13.40
N ALA A 330 0.27 -1.91 -13.91
CA ALA A 330 1.52 -1.87 -13.16
C ALA A 330 2.62 -1.14 -13.95
N PRO A 331 3.63 -0.58 -13.26
CA PRO A 331 4.79 -0.01 -13.92
C PRO A 331 5.53 -1.03 -14.78
N ASP A 332 5.99 -0.64 -15.97
CA ASP A 332 6.79 -1.49 -16.86
C ASP A 332 8.18 -1.80 -16.28
N ARG A 333 8.66 -0.93 -15.39
CA ARG A 333 9.96 -0.99 -14.71
C ARG A 333 9.81 -0.56 -13.26
N SER A 334 10.79 -0.92 -12.42
CA SER A 334 10.84 -0.39 -11.05
C SER A 334 10.82 1.14 -11.07
N LEU A 335 9.99 1.73 -10.21
CA LEU A 335 9.81 3.18 -10.10
C LEU A 335 11.11 3.86 -9.62
N SER A 336 11.40 5.04 -10.16
CA SER A 336 12.56 5.86 -9.78
C SER A 336 12.37 6.49 -8.39
N SER A 337 11.13 6.73 -8.02
CA SER A 337 10.71 7.27 -6.72
C SER A 337 10.73 6.20 -5.62
N ARG A 338 10.90 6.70 -4.40
CA ARG A 338 10.88 5.93 -3.16
C ARG A 338 9.57 6.21 -2.42
N PRO A 339 9.18 5.39 -1.42
CA PRO A 339 8.00 5.68 -0.61
C PRO A 339 8.06 7.04 0.13
N LEU A 340 9.26 7.54 0.42
CA LEU A 340 9.49 8.82 1.10
C LEU A 340 10.86 9.39 0.69
N LEU A 341 11.02 10.71 0.78
CA LEU A 341 12.27 11.44 0.44
C LEU A 341 12.73 11.26 -1.02
N SER A 342 11.78 11.13 -1.94
CA SER A 342 12.05 11.10 -3.38
C SER A 342 12.52 12.47 -3.87
N LYS A 343 13.36 12.45 -4.91
CA LYS A 343 13.68 13.67 -5.67
C LYS A 343 12.49 14.03 -6.56
N LYS A 344 12.26 15.33 -6.78
CA LYS A 344 11.17 15.80 -7.66
C LYS A 344 11.29 15.23 -9.06
N ASP A 345 12.48 15.16 -9.65
CA ASP A 345 12.66 14.62 -11.01
C ASP A 345 12.26 13.15 -11.12
N HIS A 346 12.51 12.33 -10.08
CA HIS A 346 12.07 10.94 -10.06
C HIS A 346 10.55 10.82 -9.98
N LEU A 347 9.91 11.74 -9.24
CA LEU A 347 8.45 11.80 -9.13
C LEU A 347 7.81 12.20 -10.46
N LEU A 348 8.39 13.19 -11.16
CA LEU A 348 7.95 13.60 -12.49
C LEU A 348 8.07 12.45 -13.49
N GLU A 349 9.20 11.76 -13.52
CA GLU A 349 9.42 10.60 -14.40
C GLU A 349 8.38 9.49 -14.15
N ASP A 350 8.12 9.16 -12.88
CA ASP A 350 7.15 8.11 -12.53
C ASP A 350 5.69 8.52 -12.79
N TYR A 351 5.38 9.82 -12.69
CA TYR A 351 4.07 10.36 -13.07
C TYR A 351 3.84 10.24 -14.58
N GLU A 352 4.80 10.66 -15.40
CA GLU A 352 4.74 10.53 -16.86
C GLU A 352 4.65 9.06 -17.29
N HIS A 353 5.42 8.19 -16.63
CA HIS A 353 5.33 6.74 -16.82
C HIS A 353 3.92 6.21 -16.49
N GLY A 354 3.30 6.69 -15.41
CA GLY A 354 1.91 6.40 -15.07
C GLY A 354 0.92 6.83 -16.17
N GLN A 355 1.07 8.04 -16.70
CA GLN A 355 0.23 8.53 -17.80
C GLN A 355 0.38 7.67 -19.07
N MET A 356 1.60 7.27 -19.42
CA MET A 356 1.86 6.40 -20.56
C MET A 356 1.24 5.02 -20.39
N VAL A 357 1.37 4.42 -19.21
CA VAL A 357 0.78 3.10 -18.91
C VAL A 357 -0.75 3.20 -18.90
N GLY A 358 -1.32 4.28 -18.35
CA GLY A 358 -2.76 4.53 -18.39
C GLY A 358 -3.29 4.63 -19.83
N GLU A 359 -2.62 5.37 -20.71
CA GLU A 359 -2.99 5.48 -22.13
C GLU A 359 -2.92 4.11 -22.83
N ARG A 360 -1.85 3.35 -22.61
CA ARG A 360 -1.68 2.00 -23.18
C ARG A 360 -2.78 1.05 -22.70
N PHE A 361 -3.14 1.13 -21.43
CA PHE A 361 -4.26 0.35 -20.89
C PHE A 361 -5.56 0.67 -21.63
N LEU A 362 -5.90 1.95 -21.81
CA LEU A 362 -7.12 2.35 -22.51
C LEU A 362 -7.13 1.88 -23.98
N GLN A 363 -5.99 1.92 -24.67
CA GLN A 363 -5.84 1.33 -26.00
C GLN A 363 -6.06 -0.19 -25.99
N SER A 364 -5.50 -0.89 -25.01
CA SER A 364 -5.58 -2.36 -24.91
C SER A 364 -7.01 -2.87 -24.69
N VAL A 365 -7.86 -2.07 -24.03
CA VAL A 365 -9.28 -2.39 -23.83
C VAL A 365 -10.18 -1.81 -24.95
N GLY A 366 -9.59 -1.20 -25.99
CA GLY A 366 -10.30 -0.63 -27.13
C GLY A 366 -11.18 0.57 -26.78
N TYR A 367 -10.84 1.31 -25.71
CA TYR A 367 -11.58 2.50 -25.30
C TYR A 367 -11.21 3.74 -26.14
N ILE A 368 -9.97 3.78 -26.63
CA ILE A 368 -9.44 4.84 -27.51
C ILE A 368 -8.71 4.26 -28.73
#